data_AF-A0A0F8WWX6-F1
#
_entry.id   AF-A0A0F8WWX6-F1
#
_cell.length_a   1.000
_cell.length_b   1.000
_cell.length_c   1.000
_cell.angle_alpha   90.00
_cell.angle_beta   90.00
_cell.angle_gamma   90.00
#
_symmetry.space_group_name_H-M   'P 1'
#
loop_
_entity.id
_entity.type
_entity.pdbx_description
1 polymer ?
#
loop_
_entity_poly.entity_id
_entity_poly.type
_entity_poly.pdbx_seq_one_letter_code
_entity_poly.pdbx_strand_id
1 'polypeptide(L)'
;MEKDYYKILGIDSSTKTEDIKRLYRKLAAKYHPDKHQGNPLADLAEEKFKEINEAYHALVGEEVHYKKPKTSGKRKKNKNNYNDISENAKDSLYKGLNYFNGGNFHRAIENFTNALNFSKNPTLYNLLGLAYLEINEYRKSIDPLVKATELD
;
A
#
# COMPACT_ATOMS: atom_id res chain seq x y z
N MET A 1 0.48 22.49 2.04
CA MET A 1 0.08 21.49 3.06
C MET A 1 1.34 20.81 3.53
N GLU A 2 1.63 20.89 4.81
CA GLU A 2 2.83 20.31 5.42
C GLU A 2 2.69 18.77 5.39
N LYS A 3 3.68 18.07 4.81
CA LYS A 3 3.67 16.60 4.82
C LYS A 3 3.85 16.12 6.25
N ASP A 4 2.84 15.42 6.76
CA ASP A 4 2.89 14.87 8.12
C ASP A 4 3.74 13.59 8.11
N TYR A 5 5.06 13.77 8.26
CA TYR A 5 6.04 12.68 8.22
C TYR A 5 5.80 11.63 9.31
N TYR A 6 5.22 12.03 10.45
CA TYR A 6 4.83 11.12 11.52
C TYR A 6 3.70 10.19 11.05
N LYS A 7 2.68 10.72 10.36
CA LYS A 7 1.62 9.89 9.75
C LYS A 7 2.14 8.97 8.64
N ILE A 8 3.11 9.41 7.85
CA ILE A 8 3.72 8.59 6.78
C ILE A 8 4.42 7.36 7.38
N LEU A 9 5.12 7.52 8.51
CA LEU A 9 5.73 6.41 9.23
C LEU A 9 4.76 5.67 10.16
N GLY A 10 3.52 6.15 10.30
CA GLY A 10 2.51 5.57 11.17
C GLY A 10 2.83 5.71 12.67
N ILE A 11 3.47 6.81 13.05
CA ILE A 11 3.95 7.09 14.41
C ILE A 11 3.33 8.36 14.98
N ASP A 12 3.43 8.49 16.31
CA ASP A 12 3.07 9.71 17.02
C ASP A 12 4.25 10.72 17.02
N SER A 13 3.95 12.01 17.14
CA SER A 13 4.98 13.07 17.20
C SER A 13 5.88 12.97 18.44
N SER A 14 5.46 12.25 19.48
CA SER A 14 6.25 11.96 20.69
C SER A 14 7.21 10.76 20.55
N THR A 15 7.23 10.08 19.40
CA THR A 15 8.02 8.86 19.18
C THR A 15 9.52 9.15 19.19
N LYS A 16 10.31 8.35 19.94
CA LYS A 16 11.76 8.52 20.03
C LYS A 16 12.47 8.16 18.73
N THR A 17 13.58 8.83 18.44
CA THR A 17 14.40 8.61 17.23
C THR A 17 14.82 7.14 17.05
N GLU A 18 15.11 6.41 18.12
CA GLU A 18 15.43 4.97 18.09
C GLU A 18 14.27 4.10 17.57
N ASP A 19 13.05 4.47 17.94
CA ASP A 19 11.82 3.80 17.53
C ASP A 19 11.51 4.13 16.07
N ILE A 20 11.74 5.39 15.66
CA ILE A 20 11.66 5.85 14.26
C ILE A 20 12.60 5.02 13.39
N LYS A 21 13.86 4.81 13.82
CA LYS A 21 14.85 3.96 13.12
C LYS A 21 14.38 2.52 12.99
N ARG A 22 13.79 1.95 14.04
CA ARG A 22 13.28 0.58 14.01
C ARG A 22 12.08 0.43 13.08
N LEU A 23 11.17 1.39 13.09
CA LEU A 23 9.98 1.39 12.23
C LEU A 23 10.34 1.63 10.77
N TYR A 24 11.26 2.56 10.50
CA TYR A 24 11.83 2.76 9.17
C TYR A 24 12.36 1.46 8.58
N ARG A 25 13.18 0.69 9.33
CA ARG A 25 13.70 -0.61 8.85
C ARG A 25 12.57 -1.60 8.51
N LYS A 26 11.52 -1.66 9.32
CA LYS A 26 10.35 -2.52 9.06
C LYS A 26 9.61 -2.10 7.79
N LEU A 27 9.34 -0.80 7.65
CA LEU A 27 8.63 -0.24 6.50
C LEU A 27 9.47 -0.36 5.22
N ALA A 28 10.75 -0.01 5.26
CA ALA A 28 11.68 -0.16 4.15
C ALA A 28 11.74 -1.62 3.67
N ALA A 29 11.79 -2.59 4.59
CA ALA A 29 11.75 -4.01 4.23
C ALA A 29 10.39 -4.49 3.71
N LYS A 30 9.27 -3.81 4.08
CA LYS A 30 7.92 -4.10 3.60
C LYS A 30 7.70 -3.59 2.18
N TYR A 31 8.14 -2.38 1.88
CA TYR A 31 7.92 -1.71 0.59
C TYR A 31 9.12 -1.77 -0.36
N HIS A 32 10.16 -2.52 0.00
CA HIS A 32 11.33 -2.63 -0.84
C HIS A 32 10.94 -3.08 -2.26
N PRO A 33 11.33 -2.36 -3.32
CA PRO A 33 10.88 -2.65 -4.69
C PRO A 33 11.30 -4.04 -5.17
N ASP A 34 12.36 -4.61 -4.58
CA ASP A 34 12.79 -5.98 -4.85
C ASP A 34 11.78 -7.05 -4.43
N LYS A 35 10.98 -6.78 -3.39
CA LYS A 35 9.91 -7.70 -2.95
C LYS A 35 8.61 -7.55 -3.73
N HIS A 36 8.48 -6.46 -4.48
CA HIS A 36 7.28 -6.13 -5.25
C HIS A 36 7.52 -6.26 -6.75
N GLN A 37 8.58 -6.95 -7.16
CA GLN A 37 8.86 -7.14 -8.57
C GLN A 37 7.76 -7.98 -9.24
N GLY A 38 7.05 -7.38 -10.21
CA GLY A 38 5.99 -8.07 -10.97
C GLY A 38 4.63 -8.08 -10.25
N ASN A 39 4.54 -7.43 -9.08
CA ASN A 39 3.27 -7.22 -8.40
C ASN A 39 2.54 -6.02 -9.06
N PRO A 40 1.21 -6.07 -9.27
CA PRO A 40 0.44 -4.88 -9.68
C PRO A 40 0.70 -3.68 -8.75
N LEU A 41 0.94 -3.89 -7.46
CA LEU A 41 1.23 -2.83 -6.49
C LEU A 41 2.68 -2.31 -6.50
N ALA A 42 3.52 -2.72 -7.46
CA ALA A 42 4.94 -2.33 -7.52
C ALA A 42 5.16 -0.81 -7.55
N ASP A 43 4.38 -0.09 -8.36
CA ASP A 43 4.51 1.36 -8.50
C ASP A 43 4.10 2.09 -7.20
N LEU A 44 3.04 1.61 -6.54
CA LEU A 44 2.59 2.10 -5.23
C LEU A 44 3.60 1.81 -4.12
N ALA A 45 4.22 0.63 -4.13
CA ALA A 45 5.28 0.28 -3.20
C ALA A 45 6.51 1.18 -3.40
N GLU A 46 6.89 1.50 -4.64
CA GLU A 46 7.99 2.44 -4.92
C GLU A 46 7.68 3.86 -4.41
N GLU A 47 6.45 4.35 -4.63
CA GLU A 47 6.03 5.66 -4.14
C GLU A 47 6.05 5.73 -2.62
N LYS A 48 5.49 4.72 -1.93
CA LYS A 48 5.55 4.63 -0.47
C LYS A 48 6.98 4.54 0.05
N PHE A 49 7.85 3.78 -0.62
CA PHE A 49 9.24 3.67 -0.24
C PHE A 49 9.96 5.04 -0.32
N LYS A 50 9.63 5.87 -1.31
CA LYS A 50 10.15 7.26 -1.38
C LYS A 50 9.61 8.12 -0.24
N GLU A 51 8.31 8.08 0.04
CA GLU A 51 7.70 8.84 1.14
C GLU A 51 8.31 8.45 2.50
N ILE A 52 8.53 7.15 2.73
CA ILE A 52 9.14 6.62 3.96
C ILE A 52 10.59 7.10 4.11
N ASN A 53 11.37 7.11 3.03
CA ASN A 53 12.72 7.65 3.05
C ASN A 53 12.68 9.15 3.37
N GLU A 54 11.87 9.94 2.65
CA GLU A 54 11.72 11.38 2.86
C GLU A 54 11.33 11.70 4.31
N ALA A 55 10.35 10.97 4.87
CA ALA A 55 9.92 11.12 6.25
C ALA A 55 11.03 10.77 7.25
N TYR A 56 11.76 9.68 7.02
CA TYR A 56 12.89 9.31 7.87
C TYR A 56 14.00 10.36 7.83
N HIS A 57 14.36 10.85 6.65
CA HIS A 57 15.35 11.90 6.47
C HIS A 57 14.94 13.18 7.20
N ALA A 58 13.68 13.61 7.07
CA ALA A 58 13.18 14.82 7.71
C ALA A 58 13.17 14.72 9.24
N LEU A 59 12.85 13.55 9.80
CA LEU A 59 12.73 13.36 11.25
C LEU A 59 14.06 13.02 11.96
N VAL A 60 14.94 12.29 11.29
CA VAL A 60 16.21 11.80 11.89
C VAL A 60 17.42 12.60 11.41
N GLY A 61 17.31 13.33 10.28
CA GLY A 61 18.41 14.09 9.70
C GLY A 61 19.52 13.24 9.10
N GLU A 62 19.34 11.92 9.01
CA GLU A 62 20.33 10.99 8.45
C GLU A 62 20.04 10.70 6.98
N GLU A 63 21.06 10.76 6.13
CA GLU A 63 20.94 10.38 4.72
C GLU A 63 21.08 8.86 4.56
N VAL A 64 19.95 8.16 4.40
CA VAL A 64 19.95 6.76 3.94
C VAL A 64 20.18 6.71 2.43
N HIS A 65 21.41 6.40 2.02
CA HIS A 65 21.72 6.10 0.62
C HIS A 65 21.12 4.75 0.22
N TYR A 66 19.85 4.78 -0.19
CA TYR A 66 19.25 3.67 -0.90
C TYR A 66 19.80 3.58 -2.33
N LYS A 67 20.65 2.58 -2.60
CA LYS A 67 21.01 2.22 -3.97
C LYS A 67 19.82 1.52 -4.64
N LYS A 68 19.07 2.26 -5.47
CA LYS A 68 18.11 1.66 -6.41
C LYS A 68 18.82 0.51 -7.16
N PRO A 69 18.28 -0.72 -7.16
CA PRO A 69 18.85 -1.81 -7.94
C PRO A 69 18.91 -1.37 -9.42
N LYS A 70 20.07 -1.57 -10.05
CA LYS A 70 20.26 -1.30 -11.49
C LYS A 70 19.47 -2.33 -12.31
N THR A 71 18.15 -2.21 -12.37
CA THR A 71 17.37 -2.90 -13.39
C THR A 71 17.46 -2.07 -14.66
N SER A 72 18.42 -2.42 -15.53
CA SER A 72 18.59 -1.88 -16.89
C SER A 72 17.48 -2.37 -17.83
N GLY A 73 16.23 -2.17 -17.43
CA GLY A 73 15.06 -2.37 -18.25
C GLY A 73 14.11 -1.24 -17.91
N LYS A 74 13.68 -0.47 -18.92
CA LYS A 74 12.53 0.41 -18.76
C LYS A 74 11.35 -0.49 -18.36
N ARG A 75 11.13 -0.69 -17.05
CA ARG A 75 9.88 -1.26 -16.55
C ARG A 75 8.79 -0.32 -17.08
N LYS A 76 7.96 -0.82 -18.00
CA LYS A 76 6.70 -0.14 -18.33
C LYS A 76 6.04 0.09 -16.97
N LYS A 77 5.84 1.36 -16.59
CA LYS A 77 5.00 1.71 -15.44
C LYS A 77 3.73 0.91 -15.61
N ASN A 78 3.51 -0.06 -14.72
CA ASN A 78 2.24 -0.76 -14.70
C ASN A 78 1.31 0.24 -14.03
N LYS A 79 0.83 1.20 -14.83
CA LYS A 79 -0.32 2.00 -14.43
C LYS A 79 -1.39 0.96 -14.11
N ASN A 80 -1.63 0.70 -12.83
CA ASN A 80 -2.84 0.02 -12.37
C ASN A 80 -3.96 0.92 -12.86
N ASN A 81 -4.42 0.62 -14.06
CA ASN A 81 -5.36 1.44 -14.77
C ASN A 81 -6.70 1.02 -14.22
N TYR A 82 -7.08 1.57 -13.07
CA TYR A 82 -8.40 1.43 -12.45
C TYR A 82 -9.48 2.16 -13.28
N ASN A 83 -9.34 2.17 -14.61
CA ASN A 83 -10.23 2.86 -15.54
C ASN A 83 -11.55 2.12 -15.69
N ASP A 84 -11.54 0.83 -15.40
CA ASP A 84 -12.69 -0.08 -15.28
C ASP A 84 -13.44 0.09 -13.94
N ILE A 85 -12.85 0.81 -12.98
CA ILE A 85 -13.48 1.13 -11.70
C ILE A 85 -14.20 2.48 -11.81
N SER A 86 -15.44 2.53 -11.30
CA SER A 86 -16.26 3.74 -11.35
C SER A 86 -15.59 4.90 -10.62
N GLU A 87 -15.80 6.13 -11.10
CA GLU A 87 -15.16 7.33 -10.52
C GLU A 87 -15.49 7.47 -9.02
N ASN A 88 -16.72 7.14 -8.64
CA ASN A 88 -17.18 7.18 -7.25
C ASN A 88 -16.51 6.13 -6.35
N ALA A 89 -16.04 5.01 -6.93
CA ALA A 89 -15.32 3.97 -6.20
C ALA A 89 -13.84 4.31 -5.99
N LYS A 90 -13.25 5.17 -6.84
CA LYS A 90 -11.80 5.44 -6.85
C LYS A 90 -11.28 6.07 -5.56
N ASP A 91 -12.00 7.02 -4.98
CA ASP A 91 -11.58 7.65 -3.71
C ASP A 91 -11.46 6.60 -2.59
N SER A 92 -12.47 5.73 -2.46
CA SER A 92 -12.47 4.64 -1.50
C SER A 92 -11.38 3.61 -1.80
N LEU A 93 -11.18 3.26 -3.07
CA LEU A 93 -10.08 2.40 -3.49
C LEU A 93 -8.72 2.97 -3.07
N TYR A 94 -8.44 4.23 -3.37
CA TYR A 94 -7.14 4.84 -3.04
C TYR A 94 -6.93 4.96 -1.53
N LYS A 95 -7.96 5.28 -0.75
CA LYS A 95 -7.92 5.23 0.72
C LYS A 95 -7.63 3.81 1.21
N GLY A 96 -8.32 2.81 0.66
CA GLY A 96 -8.12 1.40 0.98
C GLY A 96 -6.71 0.92 0.70
N LEU A 97 -6.16 1.26 -0.48
CA LEU A 97 -4.77 0.97 -0.84
C LEU A 97 -3.78 1.64 0.11
N ASN A 98 -4.01 2.90 0.48
CA ASN A 98 -3.16 3.61 1.45
C ASN A 98 -3.16 2.93 2.82
N TYR A 99 -4.32 2.52 3.31
CA TYR A 99 -4.43 1.80 4.59
C TYR A 99 -3.84 0.39 4.52
N PHE A 100 -4.06 -0.33 3.43
CA PHE A 100 -3.53 -1.67 3.19
C PHE A 100 -2.01 -1.64 3.25
N ASN A 101 -1.44 -0.70 2.51
CA ASN A 101 -0.01 -0.43 2.50
C ASN A 101 0.46 -0.13 3.93
N GLY A 102 -0.17 0.84 4.61
CA GLY A 102 0.15 1.24 5.99
C GLY A 102 0.03 0.12 7.03
N GLY A 103 -0.40 -1.09 6.66
CA GLY A 103 -0.62 -2.22 7.57
C GLY A 103 -1.89 -2.06 8.40
N ASN A 104 -2.69 -1.03 8.11
CA ASN A 104 -3.99 -0.84 8.71
C ASN A 104 -5.04 -1.60 7.90
N PHE A 105 -4.91 -2.92 7.90
CA PHE A 105 -5.72 -3.80 7.07
C PHE A 105 -7.22 -3.73 7.40
N HIS A 106 -7.59 -3.44 8.65
CA HIS A 106 -8.98 -3.21 9.02
C HIS A 106 -9.60 -2.01 8.29
N ARG A 107 -8.90 -0.87 8.27
CA ARG A 107 -9.34 0.30 7.50
C ARG A 107 -9.27 0.06 5.99
N ALA A 108 -8.32 -0.76 5.53
CA ALA A 108 -8.26 -1.16 4.14
C ALA A 108 -9.51 -1.93 3.71
N ILE A 109 -9.91 -2.94 4.50
CA ILE A 109 -11.12 -3.74 4.30
C ILE A 109 -12.36 -2.85 4.22
N GLU A 110 -12.51 -1.90 5.15
CA GLU A 110 -13.63 -0.96 5.15
C GLU A 110 -13.70 -0.16 3.84
N ASN A 111 -12.56 0.38 3.41
CA ASN A 111 -12.51 1.23 2.22
C ASN A 111 -12.67 0.42 0.92
N PHE A 112 -12.14 -0.81 0.84
CA PHE A 112 -12.42 -1.69 -0.32
C PHE A 112 -13.88 -2.13 -0.36
N THR A 113 -14.49 -2.39 0.80
CA THR A 113 -15.93 -2.69 0.90
C THR A 113 -16.75 -1.49 0.43
N ASN A 114 -16.39 -0.28 0.84
CA ASN A 114 -17.03 0.95 0.38
C ASN A 114 -16.88 1.13 -1.14
N ALA A 115 -15.70 0.87 -1.71
CA ALA A 115 -15.50 0.91 -3.15
C ALA A 115 -16.37 -0.11 -3.90
N LEU A 116 -16.55 -1.31 -3.34
CA LEU A 116 -17.42 -2.36 -3.90
C LEU A 116 -18.90 -1.98 -3.92
N ASN A 117 -19.35 -1.11 -3.00
CA ASN A 117 -20.72 -0.56 -3.04
C ASN A 117 -20.97 0.31 -4.27
N PHE A 118 -19.91 0.90 -4.85
CA PHE A 118 -19.98 1.75 -6.05
C PHE A 118 -19.61 1.04 -7.34
N SER A 119 -18.83 -0.04 -7.28
CA SER A 119 -18.40 -0.82 -8.45
C SER A 119 -18.09 -2.27 -8.06
N LYS A 120 -18.86 -3.22 -8.59
CA LYS A 120 -18.53 -4.65 -8.50
C LYS A 120 -17.44 -4.94 -9.53
N ASN A 121 -16.19 -4.98 -9.08
CA ASN A 121 -15.03 -5.12 -9.95
C ASN A 121 -14.09 -6.23 -9.42
N PRO A 122 -13.55 -7.12 -10.29
CA PRO A 122 -12.64 -8.19 -9.89
C PRO A 122 -11.45 -7.70 -9.06
N THR A 123 -10.88 -6.56 -9.44
CA THR A 123 -9.74 -5.95 -8.77
C THR A 123 -10.07 -5.57 -7.33
N LEU A 124 -11.26 -5.00 -7.09
CA LEU A 124 -11.70 -4.62 -5.74
C LEU A 124 -11.95 -5.83 -4.85
N TYR A 125 -12.54 -6.89 -5.42
CA TYR A 125 -12.73 -8.16 -4.70
C TYR A 125 -11.39 -8.83 -4.36
N ASN A 126 -10.44 -8.85 -5.29
CA ASN A 126 -9.09 -9.34 -5.03
C ASN A 126 -8.40 -8.56 -3.91
N LEU A 127 -8.44 -7.23 -3.95
CA LEU A 127 -7.84 -6.38 -2.90
C LEU A 127 -8.50 -6.61 -1.52
N LEU A 128 -9.82 -6.77 -1.47
CA LEU A 128 -10.54 -7.10 -0.25
C LEU A 128 -10.15 -8.47 0.30
N GLY A 129 -10.08 -9.49 -0.56
CA GLY A 129 -9.66 -10.85 -0.19
C GLY A 129 -8.24 -10.87 0.38
N LEU A 130 -7.30 -10.20 -0.28
CA LEU A 130 -5.94 -10.03 0.22
C LEU A 130 -5.91 -9.33 1.59
N ALA A 131 -6.76 -8.32 1.81
CA ALA A 131 -6.82 -7.61 3.09
C ALA A 131 -7.30 -8.51 4.25
N TYR A 132 -8.22 -9.43 3.98
CA TYR A 132 -8.59 -10.45 4.96
C TYR A 132 -7.47 -11.47 5.22
N LEU A 133 -6.70 -11.86 4.21
CA LEU A 133 -5.54 -12.75 4.39
C LEU A 133 -4.48 -12.13 5.31
N GLU A 134 -4.20 -10.83 5.16
CA GLU A 134 -3.23 -10.11 5.99
C GLU A 134 -3.60 -10.05 7.48
N ILE A 135 -4.89 -10.19 7.81
CA ILE A 135 -5.38 -10.28 9.20
C ILE A 135 -5.71 -11.72 9.64
N ASN A 136 -5.31 -12.72 8.85
CA ASN A 136 -5.57 -14.15 9.08
C ASN A 136 -7.05 -14.53 9.14
N GLU A 137 -7.93 -13.72 8.53
CA GLU A 137 -9.36 -13.98 8.41
C GLU A 137 -9.64 -14.83 7.16
N TYR A 138 -9.04 -16.03 7.12
CA TYR A 138 -9.04 -16.89 5.93
C TYR A 138 -10.46 -17.20 5.43
N ARG A 139 -11.41 -17.48 6.33
CA ARG A 139 -12.80 -17.75 5.95
C ARG A 139 -13.44 -16.58 5.22
N LYS A 140 -13.20 -15.35 5.67
CA LYS A 140 -13.75 -14.13 5.05
C LYS A 140 -13.03 -13.77 3.74
N SER A 141 -11.79 -14.23 3.55
CA SER A 141 -11.05 -14.01 2.30
C SER A 141 -11.57 -14.83 1.13
N ILE A 142 -12.21 -15.98 1.37
CA ILE A 142 -12.65 -16.90 0.31
C ILE A 142 -13.70 -16.23 -0.58
N ASP A 143 -14.76 -15.65 0.01
CA ASP A 143 -15.88 -15.13 -0.78
C ASP A 143 -15.47 -14.00 -1.74
N PRO A 144 -14.69 -12.98 -1.34
CA PRO A 144 -14.18 -11.98 -2.27
C PRO A 144 -13.29 -12.60 -3.36
N LEU A 145 -12.38 -13.51 -3.02
CA LEU A 145 -11.48 -14.10 -4.01
C LEU A 145 -12.23 -14.93 -5.05
N VAL A 146 -13.23 -15.71 -4.62
CA VAL A 146 -14.11 -16.46 -5.55
C VAL A 146 -14.86 -15.49 -6.45
N LYS A 147 -15.48 -14.44 -5.91
CA LYS A 147 -16.17 -13.42 -6.72
C LYS A 147 -15.26 -12.73 -7.71
N ALA A 148 -13.98 -12.51 -7.36
CA ALA A 148 -13.02 -11.95 -8.31
C ALA A 148 -12.82 -12.88 -9.52
N THR A 149 -12.71 -14.19 -9.29
CA THR A 149 -12.57 -15.18 -10.38
C THR A 149 -13.83 -15.38 -11.20
N GLU A 150 -15.01 -15.14 -10.63
CA GLU A 150 -16.29 -15.23 -11.36
C GLU A 150 -16.53 -14.05 -12.31
N LEU A 151 -15.82 -12.94 -12.10
CA LEU A 151 -16.00 -11.68 -12.82
C LEU A 151 -14.85 -11.37 -13.81
N ASP A 152 -13.82 -12.22 -13.85
CA ASP A 152 -12.68 -12.19 -14.78
C ASP A 152 -12.98 -12.98 -16.06
#